data_AF-A0A378VHA9-F1
#
_entry.id   AF-A0A378VHA9-F1
#
_cell.length_a   1.000
_cell.length_b   1.000
_cell.length_c   1.000
_cell.angle_alpha   90.00
_cell.angle_beta   90.00
_cell.angle_gamma   90.00
#
_symmetry.space_group_name_H-M   'P 1'
#
loop_
_entity.id
_entity.type
_entity.pdbx_description
1 polymer ?
#
loop_
_entity_poly.entity_id
_entity_poly.type
_entity_poly.pdbx_seq_one_letter_code
_entity_poly.pdbx_strand_id
1 'polypeptide(L)'
;MTVIPIHPANPFDAIRQNIAEEYLSETQHYPWIVTFSGGKDSTLVAHLVFDMLLSLPPMLRTRQVFFVSNDTLVESPLVVKHMRQSLAEILRAAEIFRLPVSGEITVPKLQDTFWTLLIGKGYPTPNRSMRWCTDRLKIQPTSGYILQKVNENGKAIIVLGVRKDESATRKASIESHQNLENSNLTPHSDLKNALVYRPIADLSTDDVWEFLAANDPPWGSTHSDLIKLYREAAGGECPIVLSQEEAPGCGTNSSRFGCWTCTVVNKDRSLQGFVDAGKTEFAPLIEYRNWLVDIRNKPEYRQAERRNGKLTFKGGKHIPGPFTITARQEMLVKLLEVQAAFGEELISQDEIDLIKQIWTEDLINTYSRNKNEDGNTGTGG
;
A
#
# COMPACT_ATOMS: atom_id res chain seq x y z
N MET A 1 26.59 48.11 5.80
CA MET A 1 25.70 47.27 6.61
C MET A 1 25.01 46.30 5.68
N THR A 2 25.53 45.08 5.58
CA THR A 2 24.90 43.98 4.87
C THR A 2 23.72 43.52 5.71
N VAL A 3 22.51 43.75 5.22
CA VAL A 3 21.29 43.24 5.85
C VAL A 3 21.34 41.72 5.69
N ILE A 4 21.65 41.03 6.78
CA ILE A 4 21.52 39.58 6.87
C ILE A 4 20.01 39.30 6.89
N PRO A 5 19.44 38.58 5.91
CA PRO A 5 18.03 38.21 5.95
C PRO A 5 17.78 37.35 7.19
N ILE A 6 16.85 37.78 8.05
CA ILE A 6 16.53 37.17 9.36
C ILE A 6 15.61 35.94 9.23
N HIS A 7 15.21 35.56 8.01
CA HIS A 7 14.49 34.33 7.76
C HIS A 7 15.33 33.43 6.86
N PRO A 8 15.84 32.28 7.33
CA PRO A 8 16.26 31.23 6.41
C PRO A 8 15.03 30.91 5.54
N ALA A 9 15.19 30.93 4.23
CA ALA A 9 14.11 30.59 3.30
C ALA A 9 13.53 29.24 3.73
N ASN A 10 12.25 29.21 4.06
CA ASN A 10 11.58 28.00 4.50
C ASN A 10 11.70 26.97 3.37
N PRO A 11 12.29 25.77 3.59
CA PRO A 11 12.46 24.77 2.54
C PRO A 11 11.13 24.40 1.86
N PHE A 12 10.01 24.54 2.57
CA PHE A 12 8.68 24.31 2.03
C PHE A 12 8.23 25.36 1.01
N ASP A 13 8.73 26.60 1.07
CA ASP A 13 8.40 27.63 0.08
C ASP A 13 9.04 27.32 -1.27
N ALA A 14 10.30 26.87 -1.26
CA ALA A 14 10.98 26.40 -2.47
C ALA A 14 10.28 25.15 -3.06
N ILE A 15 9.84 24.22 -2.21
CA ILE A 15 9.07 23.05 -2.66
C ILE A 15 7.73 23.46 -3.28
N ARG A 16 6.97 24.37 -2.64
CA ARG A 16 5.70 24.90 -3.18
C ARG A 16 5.90 25.57 -4.53
N GLN A 17 6.96 26.38 -4.66
CA GLN A 17 7.31 27.01 -5.93
C GLN A 17 7.62 25.97 -7.01
N ASN A 18 8.45 24.97 -6.71
CA ASN A 18 8.77 23.89 -7.64
C ASN A 18 7.52 23.09 -8.08
N ILE A 19 6.58 22.84 -7.16
CA ILE A 19 5.31 22.19 -7.47
C ILE A 19 4.48 23.06 -8.41
N ALA A 20 4.41 24.37 -8.17
CA ALA A 20 3.68 25.30 -9.02
C ALA A 20 4.28 25.41 -10.42
N GLU A 21 5.62 25.52 -10.53
CA GLU A 21 6.33 25.55 -11.80
C GLU A 21 6.10 24.27 -12.62
N GLU A 22 6.22 23.10 -11.98
CA GLU A 22 5.95 21.83 -12.65
C GLU A 22 4.48 21.72 -13.08
N TYR A 23 3.53 22.17 -12.24
CA TYR A 23 2.09 22.18 -12.57
C TYR A 23 1.74 23.10 -13.74
N LEU A 24 2.38 24.26 -13.82
CA LEU A 24 2.17 25.27 -14.87
C LEU A 24 2.98 25.02 -16.14
N SER A 25 3.86 24.01 -16.16
CA SER A 25 4.67 23.67 -17.34
C SER A 25 3.81 23.45 -18.59
N GLU A 26 4.09 24.27 -19.63
CA GLU A 26 3.41 24.19 -20.94
C GLU A 26 3.87 22.97 -21.76
N THR A 27 5.12 22.53 -21.54
CA THR A 27 5.71 21.39 -22.27
C THR A 27 5.33 20.04 -21.66
N GLN A 28 4.96 20.01 -20.37
CA GLN A 28 4.66 18.80 -19.61
C GLN A 28 3.25 18.83 -19.01
N HIS A 29 2.25 19.28 -19.78
CA HIS A 29 0.86 19.48 -19.37
C HIS A 29 0.04 18.20 -19.06
N TYR A 30 0.70 17.04 -18.92
CA TYR A 30 0.05 15.76 -18.69
C TYR A 30 -0.63 15.69 -17.32
N PRO A 31 -1.71 14.89 -17.18
CA PRO A 31 -2.38 14.76 -15.90
C PRO A 31 -1.46 14.26 -14.80
N TRP A 32 -1.69 14.76 -13.59
CA TRP A 32 -1.00 14.31 -12.39
C TRP A 32 -1.76 13.16 -11.75
N ILE A 33 -1.02 12.15 -11.30
CA ILE A 33 -1.51 11.04 -10.49
C ILE A 33 -0.77 11.13 -9.15
N VAL A 34 -1.41 11.74 -8.16
CA VAL A 34 -0.87 11.86 -6.81
C VAL A 34 -1.17 10.56 -6.07
N THR A 35 -0.14 9.75 -5.81
CA THR A 35 -0.34 8.51 -5.06
C THR A 35 -0.49 8.81 -3.59
N PHE A 36 -1.66 8.51 -3.03
CA PHE A 36 -2.02 8.82 -1.65
C PHE A 36 -2.27 7.53 -0.87
N SER A 37 -1.45 7.26 0.16
CA SER A 37 -1.59 6.07 1.01
C SER A 37 -2.17 6.37 2.39
N GLY A 38 -2.44 7.63 2.71
CA GLY A 38 -2.78 8.06 4.08
C GLY A 38 -1.62 7.99 5.07
N GLY A 39 -0.38 7.75 4.60
CA GLY A 39 0.82 7.85 5.42
C GLY A 39 1.34 9.29 5.50
N LYS A 40 2.30 9.56 6.39
CA LYS A 40 2.87 10.91 6.59
C LYS A 40 3.41 11.54 5.30
N ASP A 41 4.20 10.80 4.52
CA ASP A 41 4.89 11.36 3.36
C ASP A 41 3.90 11.65 2.22
N SER A 42 2.93 10.77 1.98
CA SER A 42 1.89 11.00 0.98
C SER A 42 0.90 12.09 1.41
N THR A 43 0.64 12.24 2.71
CA THR A 43 -0.21 13.31 3.25
C THR A 43 0.46 14.67 3.08
N LEU A 44 1.76 14.77 3.31
CA LEU A 44 2.51 15.98 3.03
C LEU A 44 2.47 16.35 1.53
N VAL A 45 2.69 15.37 0.64
CA VAL A 45 2.56 15.64 -0.81
C VAL A 45 1.15 16.10 -1.17
N ALA A 46 0.12 15.43 -0.64
CA ALA A 46 -1.27 15.84 -0.85
C ALA A 46 -1.52 17.28 -0.39
N HIS A 47 -1.03 17.62 0.81
CA HIS A 47 -1.10 18.96 1.38
C HIS A 47 -0.48 19.99 0.45
N LEU A 48 0.79 19.80 0.07
CA LEU A 48 1.52 20.76 -0.75
C LEU A 48 0.93 20.94 -2.16
N VAL A 49 0.42 19.85 -2.76
CA VAL A 49 -0.27 19.92 -4.05
C VAL A 49 -1.58 20.69 -3.92
N PHE A 50 -2.37 20.42 -2.88
CA PHE A 50 -3.65 21.08 -2.68
C PHE A 50 -3.47 22.58 -2.33
N ASP A 51 -2.51 22.91 -1.47
CA ASP A 51 -2.06 24.29 -1.19
C ASP A 51 -1.72 25.04 -2.48
N MET A 52 -0.90 24.41 -3.33
CA MET A 52 -0.50 24.99 -4.61
C MET A 52 -1.73 25.28 -5.48
N LEU A 53 -2.65 24.32 -5.62
CA LEU A 53 -3.87 24.51 -6.42
C LEU A 53 -4.73 25.67 -5.90
N LEU A 54 -4.86 25.82 -4.58
CA LEU A 54 -5.59 26.94 -3.98
C LEU A 54 -4.90 28.29 -4.19
N SER A 55 -3.55 28.30 -4.19
CA SER A 55 -2.74 29.52 -4.40
C SER A 55 -2.83 30.07 -5.83
N LEU A 56 -3.12 29.21 -6.81
CA LEU A 56 -3.20 29.61 -8.21
C LEU A 56 -4.53 30.31 -8.51
N PRO A 57 -4.55 31.34 -9.39
CA PRO A 57 -5.78 31.89 -9.96
C PRO A 57 -6.61 30.79 -10.65
N PRO A 58 -7.96 30.82 -10.58
CA PRO A 58 -8.81 29.79 -11.18
C PRO A 58 -8.53 29.49 -12.67
N MET A 59 -8.14 30.50 -13.45
CA MET A 59 -7.82 30.35 -14.88
C MET A 59 -6.58 29.51 -15.15
N LEU A 60 -5.66 29.39 -14.19
CA LEU A 60 -4.43 28.60 -14.33
C LEU A 60 -4.59 27.15 -13.86
N ARG A 61 -5.71 26.80 -13.23
CA ARG A 61 -6.00 25.45 -12.71
C ARG A 61 -6.52 24.53 -13.81
N THR A 62 -5.73 24.33 -14.87
CA THR A 62 -6.15 23.63 -16.08
C THR A 62 -5.77 22.15 -16.11
N ARG A 63 -4.68 21.78 -15.43
CA ARG A 63 -4.18 20.40 -15.40
C ARG A 63 -5.00 19.54 -14.44
N GLN A 64 -5.44 18.38 -14.92
CA GLN A 64 -6.16 17.39 -14.13
C GLN A 64 -5.25 16.73 -13.11
N VAL A 65 -5.75 16.58 -11.87
CA VAL A 65 -5.05 15.94 -10.75
C VAL A 65 -5.90 14.79 -10.23
N PHE A 66 -5.37 13.58 -10.29
CA PHE A 66 -5.98 12.36 -9.81
C PHE A 66 -5.33 11.93 -8.49
N PHE A 67 -6.06 11.95 -7.38
CA PHE A 67 -5.62 11.33 -6.14
C PHE A 67 -5.95 9.85 -6.17
N VAL A 68 -4.93 8.99 -6.11
CA VAL A 68 -5.10 7.55 -6.22
C VAL A 68 -4.61 6.87 -4.96
N SER A 69 -5.50 6.09 -4.35
CA SER A 69 -5.16 5.20 -3.25
C SER A 69 -5.25 3.74 -3.70
N ASN A 70 -4.55 2.86 -2.98
CA ASN A 70 -4.61 1.42 -3.21
C ASN A 70 -5.01 0.73 -1.92
N ASP A 71 -6.18 0.09 -1.94
CA ASP A 71 -6.65 -0.74 -0.85
C ASP A 71 -6.41 -2.21 -1.20
N THR A 72 -5.58 -2.89 -0.41
CA THR A 72 -5.27 -4.31 -0.63
C THR A 72 -6.36 -5.25 -0.13
N LEU A 73 -7.42 -4.71 0.50
CA LEU A 73 -8.50 -5.43 1.20
C LEU A 73 -8.03 -6.21 2.44
N VAL A 74 -6.74 -6.10 2.78
CA VAL A 74 -6.14 -6.69 3.99
C VAL A 74 -5.19 -5.70 4.69
N GLU A 75 -5.29 -4.40 4.37
CA GLU A 75 -4.62 -3.34 5.11
C GLU A 75 -5.09 -3.33 6.58
N SER A 76 -4.27 -2.79 7.49
CA SER A 76 -4.72 -2.58 8.88
C SER A 76 -6.03 -1.77 8.91
N PRO A 77 -7.08 -2.22 9.64
CA PRO A 77 -8.41 -1.59 9.61
C PRO A 77 -8.40 -0.09 9.91
N LEU A 78 -7.61 0.35 10.89
CA LEU A 78 -7.49 1.77 11.23
C LEU A 78 -6.81 2.59 10.12
N VAL A 79 -5.83 2.00 9.46
CA VAL A 79 -5.06 2.65 8.39
C VAL A 79 -5.92 2.81 7.15
N VAL A 80 -6.67 1.77 6.76
CA VAL A 80 -7.59 1.87 5.61
C VAL A 80 -8.73 2.84 5.89
N LYS A 81 -9.27 2.85 7.11
CA LYS A 81 -10.31 3.82 7.52
C LYS A 81 -9.78 5.24 7.43
N HIS A 82 -8.59 5.52 7.99
CA HIS A 82 -7.95 6.82 7.89
C HIS A 82 -7.72 7.23 6.43
N MET A 83 -7.13 6.34 5.61
CA MET A 83 -6.88 6.61 4.19
C MET A 83 -8.18 6.97 3.44
N ARG A 84 -9.25 6.17 3.61
CA ARG A 84 -10.54 6.39 2.94
C ARG A 84 -11.17 7.71 3.38
N GLN A 85 -11.15 8.01 4.69
CA GLN A 85 -11.68 9.26 5.23
C GLN A 85 -10.91 10.47 4.70
N SER A 86 -9.59 10.47 4.79
CA SER A 86 -8.74 11.56 4.31
C SER A 86 -8.91 11.80 2.81
N LEU A 87 -9.01 10.73 2.00
CA LEU A 87 -9.28 10.87 0.57
C LEU A 87 -10.67 11.49 0.33
N ALA A 88 -11.70 11.05 1.04
CA ALA A 88 -13.04 11.61 0.92
C ALA A 88 -13.09 13.10 1.29
N GLU A 89 -12.32 13.52 2.31
CA GLU A 89 -12.19 14.92 2.71
C GLU A 89 -11.48 15.75 1.61
N ILE A 90 -10.38 15.25 1.06
CA ILE A 90 -9.68 15.87 -0.08
C ILE A 90 -10.64 16.07 -1.26
N LEU A 91 -11.38 15.04 -1.65
CA LEU A 91 -12.29 15.10 -2.80
C LEU A 91 -13.47 16.02 -2.57
N ARG A 92 -14.05 16.02 -1.37
CA ARG A 92 -15.11 16.95 -0.99
C ARG A 92 -14.63 18.40 -1.03
N ALA A 93 -13.46 18.69 -0.48
CA ALA A 93 -12.89 20.03 -0.51
C ALA A 93 -12.58 20.47 -1.95
N ALA A 94 -12.03 19.59 -2.77
CA ALA A 94 -11.79 19.85 -4.18
C ALA A 94 -13.07 20.24 -4.94
N GLU A 95 -14.19 19.57 -4.68
CA GLU A 95 -15.49 19.92 -5.26
C GLU A 95 -15.95 21.31 -4.81
N ILE A 96 -15.89 21.60 -3.50
CA ILE A 96 -16.27 22.90 -2.92
C ILE A 96 -15.44 24.04 -3.55
N PHE A 97 -14.13 23.86 -3.67
CA PHE A 97 -13.21 24.85 -4.23
C PHE A 97 -13.13 24.83 -5.76
N ARG A 98 -13.92 23.97 -6.42
CA ARG A 98 -13.95 23.76 -7.89
C ARG A 98 -12.55 23.53 -8.48
N LEU A 99 -11.77 22.68 -7.81
CA LEU A 99 -10.45 22.28 -8.27
C LEU A 99 -10.56 21.18 -9.35
N PRO A 100 -9.61 21.09 -10.31
CA PRO A 100 -9.56 20.03 -11.32
C PRO A 100 -9.03 18.72 -10.72
N VAL A 101 -9.67 18.29 -9.63
CA VAL A 101 -9.23 17.16 -8.81
C VAL A 101 -10.31 16.09 -8.81
N SER A 102 -9.91 14.85 -9.03
CA SER A 102 -10.74 13.66 -8.85
C SER A 102 -9.93 12.58 -8.14
N GLY A 103 -10.57 11.49 -7.71
CA GLY A 103 -9.84 10.42 -7.04
C GLY A 103 -10.48 9.06 -7.18
N GLU A 104 -9.65 8.04 -6.97
CA GLU A 104 -9.98 6.63 -7.17
C GLU A 104 -9.30 5.79 -6.08
N ILE A 105 -10.03 4.78 -5.58
CA ILE A 105 -9.45 3.73 -4.74
C ILE A 105 -9.33 2.46 -5.58
N THR A 106 -8.11 2.13 -5.94
CA THR A 106 -7.82 0.89 -6.65
C THR A 106 -7.81 -0.30 -5.70
N VAL A 107 -8.39 -1.42 -6.14
CA VAL A 107 -8.46 -2.67 -5.40
C VAL A 107 -7.98 -3.84 -6.27
N PRO A 108 -7.45 -4.93 -5.68
CA PRO A 108 -7.16 -6.15 -6.43
C PRO A 108 -8.43 -6.72 -7.08
N LYS A 109 -8.28 -7.30 -8.27
CA LYS A 109 -9.35 -8.06 -8.91
C LYS A 109 -9.70 -9.26 -8.03
N LEU A 110 -10.97 -9.70 -8.07
CA LEU A 110 -11.48 -10.78 -7.22
C LEU A 110 -10.58 -12.03 -7.21
N GLN A 111 -10.12 -12.47 -8.40
CA GLN A 111 -9.25 -13.64 -8.57
C GLN A 111 -7.83 -13.50 -7.99
N ASP A 112 -7.42 -12.27 -7.66
CA ASP A 112 -6.09 -11.89 -7.21
C ASP A 112 -6.10 -11.34 -5.76
N THR A 113 -7.26 -11.32 -5.10
CA THR A 113 -7.40 -10.97 -3.68
C THR A 113 -6.59 -11.90 -2.78
N PHE A 114 -6.24 -11.42 -1.58
CA PHE A 114 -5.41 -12.18 -0.65
C PHE A 114 -6.04 -13.54 -0.30
N TRP A 115 -7.34 -13.55 0.02
CA TRP A 115 -8.05 -14.77 0.41
C TRP A 115 -8.29 -15.70 -0.78
N THR A 116 -8.61 -15.18 -1.96
CA THR A 116 -8.74 -16.04 -3.14
C THR A 116 -7.44 -16.76 -3.49
N LEU A 117 -6.28 -16.10 -3.33
CA LEU A 117 -4.99 -16.73 -3.59
C LEU A 117 -4.58 -17.71 -2.48
N LEU A 118 -4.70 -17.30 -1.22
CA LEU A 118 -4.31 -18.10 -0.05
C LEU A 118 -5.29 -19.25 0.19
N ILE A 119 -6.55 -18.94 0.44
CA ILE A 119 -7.61 -19.89 0.80
C ILE A 119 -8.18 -20.56 -0.44
N GLY A 120 -8.41 -19.82 -1.53
CA GLY A 120 -8.92 -20.42 -2.78
C GLY A 120 -7.86 -21.29 -3.44
N LYS A 121 -6.75 -20.69 -3.88
CA LYS A 121 -5.73 -21.39 -4.68
C LYS A 121 -4.67 -22.13 -3.85
N GLY A 122 -4.63 -21.95 -2.53
CA GLY A 122 -3.70 -22.63 -1.62
C GLY A 122 -2.28 -22.07 -1.65
N TYR A 123 -2.10 -20.81 -2.03
CA TYR A 123 -0.77 -20.18 -2.05
C TYR A 123 -0.15 -20.20 -0.65
N PRO A 124 1.17 -20.44 -0.49
CA PRO A 124 1.79 -20.24 0.81
C PRO A 124 1.68 -18.75 1.21
N THR A 125 1.50 -18.48 2.50
CA THR A 125 1.51 -17.10 3.00
C THR A 125 2.85 -16.41 2.64
N PRO A 126 2.87 -15.11 2.32
CA PRO A 126 4.07 -14.42 1.85
C PRO A 126 5.28 -14.55 2.78
N ASN A 127 6.48 -14.54 2.20
CA ASN A 127 7.75 -14.50 2.95
C ASN A 127 8.77 -13.61 2.22
N ARG A 128 9.99 -13.51 2.74
CA ARG A 128 11.01 -12.61 2.16
C ARG A 128 11.31 -12.86 0.69
N SER A 129 11.28 -14.13 0.24
CA SER A 129 11.58 -14.52 -1.14
C SER A 129 10.34 -14.66 -2.03
N MET A 130 9.16 -14.89 -1.45
CA MET A 130 7.92 -15.09 -2.18
C MET A 130 6.88 -14.06 -1.72
N ARG A 131 6.91 -12.88 -2.35
CA ARG A 131 6.04 -11.73 -2.06
C ARG A 131 5.00 -11.53 -3.16
N TRP A 132 4.25 -12.60 -3.47
CA TRP A 132 3.22 -12.56 -4.51
C TRP A 132 2.15 -11.48 -4.25
N CYS A 133 1.94 -11.10 -2.99
CA CYS A 133 0.99 -10.08 -2.57
C CYS A 133 1.40 -8.66 -3.00
N THR A 134 2.70 -8.37 -3.09
CA THR A 134 3.16 -7.03 -3.51
C THR A 134 2.79 -6.76 -4.96
N ASP A 135 3.08 -7.71 -5.84
CA ASP A 135 2.70 -7.60 -7.25
C ASP A 135 1.18 -7.52 -7.42
N ARG A 136 0.44 -8.51 -6.91
CA ARG A 136 -1.00 -8.63 -7.17
C ARG A 136 -1.88 -7.62 -6.45
N LEU A 137 -1.57 -7.31 -5.19
CA LEU A 137 -2.43 -6.46 -4.36
C LEU A 137 -2.04 -4.97 -4.42
N LYS A 138 -0.78 -4.65 -4.72
CA LYS A 138 -0.27 -3.27 -4.69
C LYS A 138 0.11 -2.75 -6.07
N ILE A 139 0.92 -3.52 -6.81
CA ILE A 139 1.46 -3.05 -8.09
C ILE A 139 0.39 -3.09 -9.19
N GLN A 140 -0.22 -4.26 -9.43
CA GLN A 140 -1.15 -4.47 -10.54
C GLN A 140 -2.38 -3.54 -10.53
N PRO A 141 -3.06 -3.28 -9.39
CA PRO A 141 -4.22 -2.40 -9.39
C PRO A 141 -3.84 -0.96 -9.71
N THR A 142 -2.78 -0.45 -9.08
CA THR A 142 -2.30 0.92 -9.28
C THR A 142 -1.72 1.12 -10.68
N SER A 143 -0.91 0.16 -11.17
CA SER A 143 -0.33 0.24 -12.51
C SER A 143 -1.39 0.15 -13.60
N GLY A 144 -2.42 -0.68 -13.42
CA GLY A 144 -3.56 -0.76 -14.32
C GLY A 144 -4.26 0.59 -14.47
N TYR A 145 -4.52 1.29 -13.37
CA TYR A 145 -5.10 2.62 -13.38
C TYR A 145 -4.18 3.66 -14.05
N ILE A 146 -2.89 3.66 -13.73
CA ILE A 146 -1.92 4.57 -14.36
C ILE A 146 -1.87 4.34 -15.87
N LEU A 147 -1.82 3.09 -16.33
CA LEU A 147 -1.80 2.75 -17.75
C LEU A 147 -3.08 3.18 -18.46
N GLN A 148 -4.24 3.06 -17.80
CA GLN A 148 -5.49 3.62 -18.32
C GLN A 148 -5.36 5.12 -18.56
N LYS A 149 -4.87 5.89 -17.58
CA LYS A 149 -4.69 7.33 -17.71
C LYS A 149 -3.66 7.72 -18.75
N VAL A 150 -2.58 6.94 -18.88
CA VAL A 150 -1.59 7.09 -19.96
C VAL A 150 -2.23 6.86 -21.32
N ASN A 151 -3.08 5.83 -21.49
CA ASN A 151 -3.75 5.56 -22.75
C ASN A 151 -4.76 6.65 -23.13
N GLU A 152 -5.44 7.24 -22.14
CA GLU A 152 -6.39 8.33 -22.34
C GLU A 152 -5.71 9.67 -22.72
N ASN A 153 -4.49 9.91 -22.22
CA ASN A 153 -3.84 11.24 -22.28
C ASN A 153 -2.47 11.25 -22.99
N GLY A 154 -2.03 10.10 -23.53
CA GLY A 154 -0.71 9.91 -24.13
C GLY A 154 0.43 9.71 -23.10
N LYS A 155 0.46 10.51 -22.03
CA LYS A 155 1.37 10.34 -20.86
C LYS A 155 0.66 10.72 -19.56
N ALA A 156 1.28 10.36 -18.44
CA ALA A 156 0.86 10.80 -17.10
C ALA A 156 2.07 11.06 -16.20
N ILE A 157 1.93 11.95 -15.23
CA ILE A 157 2.96 12.27 -14.24
C ILE A 157 2.53 11.73 -12.88
N ILE A 158 3.29 10.79 -12.34
CA ILE A 158 3.06 10.18 -11.04
C ILE A 158 3.79 11.02 -9.98
N VAL A 159 3.03 11.64 -9.07
CA VAL A 159 3.58 12.42 -7.96
C VAL A 159 3.70 11.51 -6.73
N LEU A 160 4.93 11.28 -6.27
CA LEU A 160 5.25 10.31 -5.23
C LEU A 160 5.86 10.97 -3.98
N GLY A 161 5.33 10.60 -2.82
CA GLY A 161 5.90 10.93 -1.51
C GLY A 161 7.03 9.97 -1.12
N VAL A 162 8.21 10.10 -1.73
CA VAL A 162 9.41 9.32 -1.39
C VAL A 162 10.54 10.24 -0.97
N ARG A 163 11.41 9.77 -0.07
CA ARG A 163 12.52 10.55 0.51
C ARG A 163 13.82 9.75 0.52
N LYS A 164 14.95 10.44 0.28
CA LYS A 164 16.30 9.83 0.33
C LYS A 164 16.68 9.39 1.74
N ASP A 165 16.19 10.11 2.75
CA ASP A 165 16.38 9.82 4.17
C ASP A 165 15.66 8.54 4.65
N GLU A 166 14.78 7.93 3.84
CA GLU A 166 14.03 6.73 4.24
C GLU A 166 14.93 5.48 4.44
N SER A 167 15.97 5.31 3.60
CA SER A 167 17.03 4.30 3.76
C SER A 167 18.12 4.46 2.71
N ALA A 168 19.31 3.90 2.95
CA ALA A 168 20.40 3.88 1.97
C ALA A 168 19.98 3.25 0.61
N THR A 169 19.19 2.17 0.63
CA THR A 169 18.67 1.53 -0.59
C THR A 169 17.70 2.44 -1.35
N ARG A 170 16.84 3.19 -0.63
CA ARG A 170 15.92 4.16 -1.24
C ARG A 170 16.67 5.33 -1.85
N LYS A 171 17.66 5.87 -1.15
CA LYS A 171 18.56 6.92 -1.66
C LYS A 171 19.21 6.50 -2.97
N ALA A 172 19.90 5.36 -2.99
CA ALA A 172 20.55 4.84 -4.19
C ALA A 172 19.56 4.62 -5.35
N SER A 173 18.35 4.14 -5.05
CA SER A 173 17.30 3.96 -6.06
C SER A 173 16.75 5.28 -6.60
N ILE A 174 16.67 6.35 -5.78
CA ILE A 174 16.22 7.66 -6.26
C ILE A 174 17.32 8.30 -7.12
N GLU A 175 18.58 8.21 -6.68
CA GLU A 175 19.73 8.81 -7.35
C GLU A 175 20.13 8.07 -8.64
N SER A 176 19.82 6.78 -8.77
CA SER A 176 20.10 6.01 -9.99
C SER A 176 19.27 6.45 -11.20
N HIS A 177 18.19 7.20 -10.96
CA HIS A 177 17.25 7.62 -11.98
C HIS A 177 17.53 9.08 -12.35
N GLN A 178 17.94 9.31 -13.60
CA GLN A 178 18.22 10.65 -14.10
C GLN A 178 16.93 11.35 -14.55
N ASN A 179 16.80 12.62 -14.18
CA ASN A 179 15.72 13.45 -14.69
C ASN A 179 15.88 13.68 -16.20
N LEU A 180 14.75 13.96 -16.85
CA LEU A 180 14.75 14.50 -18.20
C LEU A 180 15.49 15.85 -18.22
N GLU A 181 16.10 16.17 -19.36
CA GLU A 181 16.83 17.43 -19.55
C GLU A 181 15.92 18.63 -19.23
N ASN A 182 16.42 19.55 -18.40
CA ASN A 182 15.71 20.75 -17.95
C ASN A 182 14.33 20.46 -17.31
N SER A 183 14.22 19.36 -16.55
CA SER A 183 12.96 18.92 -15.95
C SER A 183 13.18 18.28 -14.59
N ASN A 184 12.16 18.34 -13.72
CA ASN A 184 12.16 17.65 -12.41
C ASN A 184 11.55 16.24 -12.48
N LEU A 185 11.18 15.81 -13.68
CA LEU A 185 10.56 14.52 -13.96
C LEU A 185 11.57 13.46 -14.35
N THR A 186 11.35 12.25 -13.87
CA THR A 186 12.10 11.05 -14.28
C THR A 186 11.19 10.06 -15.02
N PRO A 187 11.64 9.38 -16.09
CA PRO A 187 10.88 8.28 -16.67
C PRO A 187 10.63 7.15 -15.65
N HIS A 188 9.43 6.57 -15.66
CA HIS A 188 9.16 5.36 -14.90
C HIS A 188 9.86 4.14 -15.55
N SER A 189 10.44 3.26 -14.75
CA SER A 189 11.18 2.07 -15.21
C SER A 189 10.33 1.11 -16.04
N ASP A 190 9.14 0.76 -15.52
CA ASP A 190 8.30 -0.29 -16.11
C ASP A 190 7.10 0.23 -16.91
N LEU A 191 6.56 1.40 -16.54
CA LEU A 191 5.38 1.99 -17.16
C LEU A 191 5.80 2.96 -18.26
N LYS A 192 5.74 2.49 -19.52
CA LYS A 192 5.98 3.35 -20.69
C LYS A 192 5.07 4.57 -20.64
N ASN A 193 5.63 5.72 -21.02
CA ASN A 193 4.93 7.01 -21.05
C ASN A 193 4.43 7.53 -19.68
N ALA A 194 4.82 6.89 -18.58
CA ALA A 194 4.67 7.47 -17.24
C ALA A 194 5.96 8.19 -16.81
N LEU A 195 5.79 9.37 -16.25
CA LEU A 195 6.85 10.17 -15.64
C LEU A 195 6.66 10.19 -14.12
N VAL A 196 7.70 10.46 -13.36
CA VAL A 196 7.68 10.47 -11.90
C VAL A 196 8.22 11.79 -11.38
N TYR A 197 7.45 12.42 -10.50
CA TYR A 197 7.78 13.64 -9.79
C TYR A 197 7.90 13.36 -8.29
N ARG A 198 8.96 13.86 -7.63
CA ARG A 198 9.29 13.55 -6.23
C ARG A 198 9.53 14.84 -5.44
N PRO A 199 8.48 15.62 -5.12
CA PRO A 199 8.63 16.97 -4.60
C PRO A 199 9.31 17.06 -3.22
N ILE A 200 9.25 15.97 -2.44
CA ILE A 200 9.76 15.94 -1.06
C ILE A 200 11.03 15.10 -0.90
N ALA A 201 11.72 14.76 -1.99
CA ALA A 201 12.81 13.78 -1.99
C ALA A 201 13.94 14.08 -1.00
N ASP A 202 14.19 15.35 -0.71
CA ASP A 202 15.28 15.82 0.12
C ASP A 202 14.87 16.12 1.58
N LEU A 203 13.60 15.94 1.94
CA LEU A 203 13.14 16.15 3.31
C LEU A 203 13.57 15.00 4.24
N SER A 204 13.91 15.35 5.48
CA SER A 204 14.10 14.42 6.59
C SER A 204 12.76 13.95 7.16
N THR A 205 12.82 12.99 8.08
CA THR A 205 11.60 12.53 8.78
C THR A 205 11.04 13.60 9.71
N ASP A 206 11.91 14.37 10.34
CA ASP A 206 11.52 15.43 11.28
C ASP A 206 10.86 16.59 10.53
N ASP A 207 11.41 17.00 9.38
CA ASP A 207 10.80 18.04 8.53
C ASP A 207 9.33 17.72 8.18
N VAL A 208 9.05 16.45 7.85
CA VAL A 208 7.70 16.00 7.50
C VAL A 208 6.76 16.11 8.70
N TRP A 209 7.21 15.66 9.87
CA TRP A 209 6.37 15.69 11.07
C TRP A 209 6.16 17.09 11.61
N GLU A 210 7.21 17.92 11.63
CA GLU A 210 7.12 19.33 12.02
C GLU A 210 6.13 20.07 11.13
N PHE A 211 6.18 19.87 9.81
CA PHE A 211 5.22 20.49 8.91
C PHE A 211 3.78 20.03 9.19
N LEU A 212 3.55 18.72 9.30
CA LEU A 212 2.20 18.17 9.55
C LEU A 212 1.66 18.58 10.92
N ALA A 213 2.52 18.76 11.93
CA ALA A 213 2.11 19.22 13.25
C ALA A 213 1.79 20.72 13.27
N ALA A 214 2.49 21.52 12.46
CA ALA A 214 2.36 22.98 12.46
C ALA A 214 1.33 23.54 11.46
N ASN A 215 0.89 22.75 10.46
CA ASN A 215 0.04 23.25 9.37
C ASN A 215 -1.21 22.38 9.22
N ASP A 216 -2.39 22.97 9.43
CA ASP A 216 -3.65 22.31 9.16
C ASP A 216 -3.83 22.01 7.66
N PRO A 217 -4.43 20.86 7.30
CA PRO A 217 -4.68 20.52 5.91
C PRO A 217 -5.61 21.53 5.21
N PRO A 218 -5.36 21.88 3.94
CA PRO A 218 -6.19 22.83 3.18
C PRO A 218 -7.60 22.29 2.86
N TRP A 219 -7.83 20.98 3.00
CA TRP A 219 -9.16 20.36 2.89
C TRP A 219 -9.95 20.35 4.20
N GLY A 220 -9.43 20.95 5.27
CA GLY A 220 -10.08 21.10 6.58
C GLY A 220 -9.72 20.00 7.58
N SER A 221 -10.10 20.20 8.86
CA SER A 221 -9.66 19.41 10.04
C SER A 221 -8.20 19.72 10.43
N THR A 222 -7.54 18.80 11.10
CA THR A 222 -6.13 18.85 11.51
C THR A 222 -5.44 17.52 11.14
N HIS A 223 -4.11 17.48 11.15
CA HIS A 223 -3.39 16.18 11.03
C HIS A 223 -3.35 15.39 12.34
N SER A 224 -4.12 15.80 13.37
CA SER A 224 -4.08 15.17 14.69
C SER A 224 -4.46 13.69 14.66
N ASP A 225 -5.40 13.29 13.80
CA ASP A 225 -5.79 11.88 13.65
C ASP A 225 -4.65 11.03 13.06
N LEU A 226 -3.91 11.56 12.08
CA LEU A 226 -2.74 10.91 11.51
C LEU A 226 -1.62 10.79 12.57
N ILE A 227 -1.33 11.87 13.29
CA ILE A 227 -0.32 11.88 14.36
C ILE A 227 -0.70 10.87 15.45
N LYS A 228 -1.97 10.85 15.87
CA LYS A 228 -2.51 9.90 16.85
C LYS A 228 -2.38 8.46 16.35
N LEU A 229 -2.72 8.20 15.09
CA LEU A 229 -2.59 6.88 14.47
C LEU A 229 -1.15 6.35 14.55
N TYR A 230 -0.16 7.19 14.23
CA TYR A 230 1.26 6.82 14.33
C TYR A 230 1.72 6.62 15.77
N ARG A 231 1.24 7.45 16.72
CA ARG A 231 1.54 7.31 18.15
C ARG A 231 1.01 6.00 18.73
N GLU A 232 -0.26 5.70 18.47
CA GLU A 232 -0.89 4.47 18.95
C GLU A 232 -0.23 3.24 18.33
N ALA A 233 0.12 3.26 17.04
CA ALA A 233 0.84 2.17 16.39
C ALA A 233 2.25 1.95 16.94
N ALA A 234 2.83 2.96 17.62
CA ALA A 234 4.10 2.84 18.33
C ALA A 234 3.95 2.34 19.78
N GLY A 235 2.73 2.02 20.23
CA GLY A 235 2.45 1.58 21.61
C GLY A 235 2.15 2.71 22.58
N GLY A 236 1.83 3.92 22.08
CA GLY A 236 1.36 5.04 22.91
C GLY A 236 2.45 5.88 23.61
N GLU A 237 3.72 5.47 23.59
CA GLU A 237 4.82 6.12 24.34
C GLU A 237 5.46 7.35 23.68
N CYS A 238 4.73 8.11 22.84
CA CYS A 238 5.30 9.34 22.25
C CYS A 238 4.72 10.61 22.90
N PRO A 239 5.47 11.34 23.75
CA PRO A 239 4.99 12.59 24.31
C PRO A 239 4.77 13.61 23.18
N ILE A 240 3.69 14.39 23.29
CA ILE A 240 3.39 15.49 22.37
C ILE A 240 4.52 16.53 22.52
N VAL A 241 5.34 16.71 21.48
CA VAL A 241 6.35 17.77 21.44
C VAL A 241 5.65 19.07 21.05
N LEU A 242 5.54 20.01 21.99
CA LEU A 242 4.89 21.32 21.79
C LEU A 242 5.90 22.45 21.52
N SER A 243 7.20 22.17 21.55
CA SER A 243 8.25 23.15 21.29
C SER A 243 9.58 22.53 20.86
N GLN A 244 10.41 23.32 20.17
CA GLN A 244 11.71 22.93 19.59
C GLN A 244 12.76 22.51 20.65
N GLU A 245 12.59 22.95 21.91
CA GLU A 245 13.46 22.62 23.04
C GLU A 245 13.05 21.32 23.75
N GLU A 246 11.82 20.85 23.53
CA GLU A 246 11.24 19.64 24.13
C GLU A 246 11.24 18.46 23.15
N ALA A 247 12.09 18.46 22.13
CA ALA A 247 12.22 17.37 21.18
C ALA A 247 13.29 16.34 21.63
N PRO A 248 13.00 15.37 22.52
CA PRO A 248 13.77 14.14 22.49
C PRO A 248 13.44 13.49 21.15
N GLY A 249 14.46 13.22 20.33
CA GLY A 249 14.32 12.68 18.98
C GLY A 249 13.23 11.63 18.90
N CYS A 250 12.05 12.05 18.44
CA CYS A 250 10.92 11.22 18.06
C CYS A 250 11.24 10.61 16.68
N GLY A 251 12.44 10.05 16.56
CA GLY A 251 12.78 9.11 15.52
C GLY A 251 11.97 7.85 15.80
N THR A 252 10.69 7.84 15.41
CA THR A 252 9.91 6.61 15.34
C THR A 252 10.60 5.74 14.29
N ASN A 253 11.58 4.96 14.73
CA ASN A 253 12.24 3.95 13.93
C ASN A 253 11.16 2.92 13.57
N SER A 254 10.56 3.10 12.38
CA SER A 254 9.78 2.10 11.67
C SER A 254 8.38 1.77 12.21
N SER A 255 7.50 2.75 12.48
CA SER A 255 6.06 2.48 12.34
C SER A 255 5.66 2.62 10.86
N ARG A 256 6.06 1.63 10.05
CA ARG A 256 5.53 1.48 8.69
C ARG A 256 4.23 0.69 8.80
N PHE A 257 3.12 1.29 8.39
CA PHE A 257 1.86 0.57 8.25
C PHE A 257 1.92 -0.46 7.14
N GLY A 258 1.27 -1.58 7.34
CA GLY A 258 1.10 -2.61 6.34
C GLY A 258 -0.16 -3.43 6.57
N CYS A 259 -0.30 -4.47 5.76
CA CYS A 259 -1.40 -5.41 5.84
C CYS A 259 -1.36 -6.18 7.16
N TRP A 260 -2.49 -6.31 7.85
CA TRP A 260 -2.57 -7.05 9.12
C TRP A 260 -2.27 -8.55 8.94
N THR A 261 -2.43 -9.06 7.71
CA THR A 261 -2.09 -10.43 7.31
C THR A 261 -0.60 -10.62 6.96
N CYS A 262 0.24 -9.59 7.09
CA CYS A 262 1.62 -9.66 6.59
C CYS A 262 2.49 -10.66 7.38
N THR A 263 2.87 -11.75 6.73
CA THR A 263 3.72 -12.82 7.28
C THR A 263 5.20 -12.69 6.92
N VAL A 264 5.60 -11.59 6.25
CA VAL A 264 7.01 -11.33 5.87
C VAL A 264 7.83 -10.85 7.05
N VAL A 265 7.20 -10.07 7.93
CA VAL A 265 7.77 -9.67 9.23
C VAL A 265 7.52 -10.77 10.25
N ASN A 266 8.31 -10.83 11.33
CA ASN A 266 8.08 -11.84 12.38
C ASN A 266 6.89 -11.48 13.26
N LYS A 267 6.77 -10.20 13.63
CA LYS A 267 5.70 -9.64 14.45
C LYS A 267 5.14 -8.39 13.76
N ASP A 268 3.82 -8.23 13.79
CA ASP A 268 3.19 -6.98 13.41
C ASP A 268 3.24 -6.02 14.60
N ARG A 269 4.24 -5.12 14.59
CA ARG A 269 4.42 -4.14 15.68
C ARG A 269 3.33 -3.09 15.69
N SER A 270 2.78 -2.74 14.52
CA SER A 270 1.78 -1.69 14.41
C SER A 270 0.45 -2.14 14.99
N LEU A 271 0.00 -3.35 14.63
CA LEU A 271 -1.23 -3.92 15.16
C LEU A 271 -1.10 -4.27 16.64
N GLN A 272 0.07 -4.77 17.07
CA GLN A 272 0.36 -4.96 18.49
C GLN A 272 0.32 -3.62 19.25
N GLY A 273 0.91 -2.56 18.71
CA GLY A 273 0.86 -1.22 19.32
C GLY A 273 -0.56 -0.72 19.52
N PHE A 274 -1.47 -0.97 18.57
CA PHE A 274 -2.90 -0.65 18.76
C PHE A 274 -3.55 -1.43 19.89
N VAL A 275 -3.24 -2.73 20.02
CA VAL A 275 -3.72 -3.55 21.13
C VAL A 275 -3.17 -3.03 22.46
N ASP A 276 -1.88 -2.72 22.52
CA ASP A 276 -1.21 -2.18 23.71
C ASP A 276 -1.77 -0.80 24.10
N ALA A 277 -2.22 -0.02 23.11
CA ALA A 277 -2.94 1.24 23.30
C ALA A 277 -4.43 1.07 23.67
N GLY A 278 -4.89 -0.15 23.96
CA GLY A 278 -6.21 -0.46 24.48
C GLY A 278 -7.24 -0.94 23.45
N LYS A 279 -6.86 -1.10 22.16
CA LYS A 279 -7.76 -1.58 21.10
C LYS A 279 -7.72 -3.10 21.00
N THR A 280 -8.22 -3.76 22.04
CA THR A 280 -8.15 -5.22 22.20
C THR A 280 -8.90 -6.00 21.12
N GLU A 281 -9.84 -5.37 20.42
CA GLU A 281 -10.58 -5.95 19.28
C GLU A 281 -9.66 -6.43 18.15
N PHE A 282 -8.42 -5.93 18.05
CA PHE A 282 -7.45 -6.39 17.04
C PHE A 282 -6.71 -7.67 17.42
N ALA A 283 -6.83 -8.16 18.67
CA ALA A 283 -6.12 -9.36 19.11
C ALA A 283 -6.43 -10.62 18.25
N PRO A 284 -7.70 -10.91 17.86
CA PRO A 284 -8.01 -12.04 16.98
C PRO A 284 -7.30 -11.99 15.63
N LEU A 285 -7.06 -10.79 15.07
CA LEU A 285 -6.33 -10.61 13.81
C LEU A 285 -4.87 -11.04 13.95
N ILE A 286 -4.22 -10.65 15.06
CA ILE A 286 -2.84 -11.02 15.38
C ILE A 286 -2.72 -12.54 15.56
N GLU A 287 -3.64 -13.14 16.32
CA GLU A 287 -3.67 -14.57 16.57
C GLU A 287 -3.84 -15.37 15.28
N TYR A 288 -4.80 -15.00 14.44
CA TYR A 288 -5.01 -15.65 13.15
C TYR A 288 -3.79 -15.53 12.23
N ARG A 289 -3.21 -14.34 12.15
CA ARG A 289 -1.99 -14.09 11.38
C ARG A 289 -0.81 -14.93 11.88
N ASN A 290 -0.64 -15.09 13.20
CA ASN A 290 0.42 -15.93 13.76
C ASN A 290 0.16 -17.41 13.47
N TRP A 291 -1.08 -17.87 13.61
CA TRP A 291 -1.47 -19.23 13.24
C TRP A 291 -1.18 -19.53 11.76
N LEU A 292 -1.47 -18.61 10.85
CA LEU A 292 -1.12 -18.72 9.43
C LEU A 292 0.40 -18.91 9.19
N VAL A 293 1.24 -18.25 9.99
CA VAL A 293 2.70 -18.44 9.95
C VAL A 293 3.08 -19.84 10.44
N ASP A 294 2.46 -20.32 11.51
CA ASP A 294 2.77 -21.60 12.16
C ASP A 294 2.46 -22.79 11.26
N ILE A 295 1.34 -22.77 10.54
CA ILE A 295 0.93 -23.87 9.65
C ILE A 295 1.64 -23.83 8.29
N ARG A 296 2.28 -22.72 7.92
CA ARG A 296 2.81 -22.44 6.58
C ARG A 296 3.66 -23.56 5.99
N ASN A 297 4.55 -24.13 6.80
CA ASN A 297 5.56 -25.11 6.36
C ASN A 297 5.33 -26.51 6.94
N LYS A 298 4.22 -26.73 7.65
CA LYS A 298 3.90 -28.01 8.26
C LYS A 298 3.46 -29.01 7.18
N PRO A 299 4.12 -30.17 7.00
CA PRO A 299 3.84 -31.10 5.91
C PRO A 299 2.37 -31.53 5.80
N GLU A 300 1.69 -31.70 6.93
CA GLU A 300 0.29 -32.13 7.01
C GLU A 300 -0.69 -31.09 6.41
N TYR A 301 -0.29 -29.83 6.30
CA TYR A 301 -1.09 -28.78 5.66
C TYR A 301 -0.75 -28.61 4.17
N ARG A 302 0.26 -29.31 3.64
CA ARG A 302 0.81 -29.08 2.30
C ARG A 302 0.61 -30.28 1.39
N GLN A 303 0.23 -30.00 0.14
CA GLN A 303 0.25 -31.02 -0.92
C GLN A 303 1.69 -31.35 -1.31
N ALA A 304 1.95 -32.60 -1.71
CA ALA A 304 3.25 -33.00 -2.23
C ALA A 304 3.50 -32.37 -3.62
N GLU A 305 2.49 -32.39 -4.47
CA GLU A 305 2.57 -31.89 -5.85
C GLU A 305 2.14 -30.43 -5.97
N ARG A 306 2.75 -29.72 -6.91
CA ARG A 306 2.28 -28.39 -7.30
C ARG A 306 0.94 -28.50 -8.03
N ARG A 307 0.23 -27.38 -8.21
CA ARG A 307 -1.05 -27.33 -8.94
C ARG A 307 -0.97 -27.90 -10.38
N ASN A 308 0.21 -27.85 -10.99
CA ASN A 308 0.48 -28.44 -12.31
C ASN A 308 0.75 -29.96 -12.28
N GLY A 309 0.59 -30.64 -11.13
CA GLY A 309 0.80 -32.08 -10.97
C GLY A 309 2.26 -32.53 -10.88
N LYS A 310 3.22 -31.59 -10.80
CA LYS A 310 4.65 -31.94 -10.76
C LYS A 310 5.23 -31.84 -9.36
N LEU A 311 6.02 -32.85 -8.98
CA LEU A 311 6.95 -32.76 -7.85
C LEU A 311 8.10 -31.83 -8.21
N THR A 312 8.45 -30.92 -7.30
CA THR A 312 9.55 -29.97 -7.51
C THR A 312 10.61 -30.17 -6.44
N PHE A 313 11.88 -30.21 -6.85
CA PHE A 313 13.02 -30.28 -5.95
C PHE A 313 13.96 -29.10 -6.21
N LYS A 314 14.55 -28.54 -5.16
CA LYS A 314 15.59 -27.50 -5.25
C LYS A 314 16.70 -27.82 -4.28
N GLY A 315 17.92 -28.00 -4.79
CA GLY A 315 19.08 -28.37 -3.98
C GLY A 315 18.87 -29.67 -3.20
N GLY A 316 18.23 -30.68 -3.81
CA GLY A 316 17.94 -31.97 -3.19
C GLY A 316 16.77 -31.97 -2.19
N LYS A 317 16.16 -30.82 -1.88
CA LYS A 317 14.98 -30.72 -1.00
C LYS A 317 13.69 -30.60 -1.81
N HIS A 318 12.67 -31.36 -1.41
CA HIS A 318 11.33 -31.25 -1.97
C HIS A 318 10.72 -29.88 -1.64
N ILE A 319 10.14 -29.24 -2.64
CA ILE A 319 9.37 -28.00 -2.48
C ILE A 319 7.89 -28.39 -2.49
N PRO A 320 7.18 -28.20 -1.37
CA PRO A 320 5.78 -28.57 -1.30
C PRO A 320 4.90 -27.78 -2.29
N GLY A 321 3.83 -28.46 -2.68
CA GLY A 321 2.66 -27.93 -3.35
C GLY A 321 1.88 -26.91 -2.52
N PRO A 322 0.69 -26.47 -2.98
CA PRO A 322 -0.18 -25.55 -2.24
C PRO A 322 -0.71 -26.18 -0.94
N PHE A 323 -1.47 -25.40 -0.16
CA PHE A 323 -2.21 -25.93 0.98
C PHE A 323 -3.24 -26.99 0.53
N THR A 324 -3.43 -28.02 1.35
CA THR A 324 -4.45 -29.06 1.12
C THR A 324 -5.86 -28.45 1.14
N ILE A 325 -6.85 -29.11 0.52
CA ILE A 325 -8.24 -28.63 0.56
C ILE A 325 -8.74 -28.54 2.01
N THR A 326 -8.43 -29.53 2.84
CA THR A 326 -8.78 -29.54 4.26
C THR A 326 -8.18 -28.36 5.02
N ALA A 327 -6.88 -28.06 4.81
CA ALA A 327 -6.23 -26.89 5.41
C ALA A 327 -6.90 -25.58 4.97
N ARG A 328 -7.27 -25.47 3.69
CA ARG A 328 -7.96 -24.30 3.13
C ARG A 328 -9.35 -24.12 3.73
N GLN A 329 -10.10 -25.21 3.94
CA GLN A 329 -11.39 -25.18 4.63
C GLN A 329 -11.24 -24.74 6.08
N GLU A 330 -10.24 -25.26 6.80
CA GLU A 330 -9.94 -24.86 8.18
C GLU A 330 -9.59 -23.37 8.27
N MET A 331 -8.78 -22.85 7.33
CA MET A 331 -8.47 -21.42 7.25
C MET A 331 -9.75 -20.58 7.08
N LEU A 332 -10.66 -20.98 6.20
CA LEU A 332 -11.90 -20.25 5.98
C LEU A 332 -12.78 -20.23 7.23
N VAL A 333 -12.95 -21.38 7.90
CA VAL A 333 -13.74 -21.45 9.14
C VAL A 333 -13.16 -20.54 10.21
N LYS A 334 -11.84 -20.63 10.46
CA LYS A 334 -11.15 -19.76 11.43
C LYS A 334 -11.22 -18.29 11.05
N LEU A 335 -11.12 -17.94 9.76
CA LEU A 335 -11.26 -16.56 9.31
C LEU A 335 -12.66 -16.00 9.58
N LEU A 336 -13.70 -16.82 9.39
CA LEU A 336 -15.08 -16.42 9.69
C LEU A 336 -15.33 -16.26 11.20
N GLU A 337 -14.70 -17.10 12.04
CA GLU A 337 -14.70 -16.92 13.50
C GLU A 337 -14.02 -15.61 13.90
N VAL A 338 -12.87 -15.31 13.30
CA VAL A 338 -12.12 -14.06 13.53
C VAL A 338 -12.91 -12.86 13.05
N GLN A 339 -13.58 -12.95 11.90
CA GLN A 339 -14.47 -11.92 11.37
C GLN A 339 -15.63 -11.64 12.35
N ALA A 340 -16.27 -12.68 12.88
CA ALA A 340 -17.34 -12.54 13.85
C ALA A 340 -16.85 -11.91 15.17
N ALA A 341 -15.65 -12.28 15.65
CA ALA A 341 -15.07 -11.72 16.86
C ALA A 341 -14.61 -10.26 16.68
N PHE A 342 -14.09 -9.92 15.50
CA PHE A 342 -13.66 -8.57 15.17
C PHE A 342 -14.84 -7.61 14.92
N GLY A 343 -15.94 -8.12 14.37
CA GLY A 343 -17.19 -7.36 14.18
C GLY A 343 -17.27 -6.57 12.87
N GLU A 344 -16.27 -6.66 12.00
CA GLU A 344 -16.28 -6.08 10.64
C GLU A 344 -15.92 -7.14 9.60
N GLU A 345 -16.34 -6.94 8.35
CA GLU A 345 -16.04 -7.85 7.23
C GLU A 345 -14.53 -7.91 6.93
N LEU A 346 -13.95 -9.10 6.99
CA LEU A 346 -12.56 -9.40 6.64
C LEU A 346 -12.43 -10.15 5.31
N ILE A 347 -13.49 -10.86 4.91
CA ILE A 347 -13.62 -11.57 3.64
C ILE A 347 -15.04 -11.40 3.11
N SER A 348 -15.14 -11.01 1.84
CA SER A 348 -16.42 -10.77 1.17
C SER A 348 -17.12 -12.07 0.75
N GLN A 349 -18.44 -12.00 0.57
CA GLN A 349 -19.20 -13.14 0.03
C GLN A 349 -18.74 -13.55 -1.38
N ASP A 350 -18.40 -12.58 -2.23
CA ASP A 350 -17.87 -12.84 -3.58
C ASP A 350 -16.55 -13.62 -3.54
N GLU A 351 -15.67 -13.31 -2.59
CA GLU A 351 -14.44 -14.09 -2.37
C GLU A 351 -14.77 -15.52 -1.93
N ILE A 352 -15.72 -15.70 -1.00
CA ILE A 352 -16.13 -17.03 -0.51
C ILE A 352 -16.69 -17.89 -1.64
N ASP A 353 -17.52 -17.32 -2.51
CA ASP A 353 -18.14 -18.05 -3.61
C ASP A 353 -17.10 -18.46 -4.65
N LEU A 354 -16.18 -17.56 -5.02
CA LEU A 354 -15.07 -17.89 -5.91
C LEU A 354 -14.13 -18.94 -5.29
N ILE A 355 -13.85 -18.86 -3.99
CA ILE A 355 -13.03 -19.84 -3.25
C ILE A 355 -13.66 -21.24 -3.36
N LYS A 356 -14.97 -21.36 -3.11
CA LYS A 356 -15.70 -22.64 -3.20
C LYS A 356 -15.73 -23.18 -4.63
N GLN A 357 -15.86 -22.30 -5.62
CA GLN A 357 -15.75 -22.69 -7.03
C GLN A 357 -14.36 -23.28 -7.34
N ILE A 358 -13.29 -22.59 -6.94
CA ILE A 358 -11.91 -23.05 -7.14
C ILE A 358 -11.68 -24.43 -6.49
N TRP A 359 -12.22 -24.66 -5.29
CA TRP A 359 -12.11 -25.95 -4.62
C TRP A 359 -12.84 -27.07 -5.36
N THR A 360 -14.02 -26.77 -5.90
CA THR A 360 -14.80 -27.74 -6.69
C THR A 360 -14.02 -28.14 -7.94
N GLU A 361 -13.44 -27.17 -8.66
CA GLU A 361 -12.58 -27.41 -9.82
C GLU A 361 -11.33 -28.24 -9.44
N ASP A 362 -10.67 -27.92 -8.34
CA ASP A 362 -9.49 -28.65 -7.85
C ASP A 362 -9.83 -30.12 -7.55
N LEU A 363 -10.98 -30.40 -6.94
CA LEU A 363 -11.44 -31.76 -6.62
C LEU A 363 -11.76 -32.57 -7.89
N ILE A 364 -12.47 -31.96 -8.86
CA ILE A 364 -12.78 -32.59 -10.16
C ILE A 364 -11.49 -32.94 -10.92
N ASN A 365 -10.53 -32.01 -10.94
CA ASN A 365 -9.25 -32.22 -11.61
C ASN A 365 -8.43 -33.33 -10.95
N THR A 366 -8.45 -33.42 -9.62
CA THR A 366 -7.75 -34.47 -8.88
C THR A 366 -8.38 -35.84 -9.17
N TYR A 367 -9.72 -35.94 -9.13
CA TYR A 367 -10.41 -37.18 -9.48
C TYR A 367 -10.13 -37.63 -10.92
N SER A 368 -10.13 -36.69 -11.87
CA SER A 368 -9.86 -36.98 -13.29
C SER A 368 -8.44 -37.49 -13.53
N ARG A 369 -7.44 -36.99 -12.80
CA ARG A 369 -6.05 -37.48 -12.89
C ARG A 369 -5.92 -38.90 -12.34
N ASN A 370 -6.48 -39.16 -11.16
CA ASN A 370 -6.43 -40.49 -10.55
C ASN A 370 -7.07 -41.55 -11.46
N LYS A 371 -8.21 -41.23 -12.11
CA LYS A 371 -8.87 -42.13 -13.05
C LYS A 371 -8.01 -42.45 -14.29
N ASN A 372 -7.23 -41.49 -14.79
CA ASN A 372 -6.35 -41.68 -15.93
C ASN A 372 -5.10 -42.50 -15.58
N GLU A 373 -4.61 -42.41 -14.33
CA GLU A 373 -3.51 -43.24 -13.84
C GLU A 373 -3.95 -44.69 -13.61
N ASP A 374 -5.13 -44.90 -13.01
CA ASP A 374 -5.69 -46.23 -12.79
C ASP A 374 -6.04 -46.93 -14.12
N GLY A 375 -6.50 -46.19 -15.13
CA GLY A 375 -6.82 -46.73 -16.45
C GLY A 375 -5.62 -47.17 -17.30
N ASN A 376 -4.40 -46.76 -16.94
CA ASN A 376 -3.17 -47.09 -17.69
C ASN A 376 -2.38 -48.26 -17.09
N THR A 377 -2.89 -48.88 -16.02
CA THR A 377 -2.29 -50.09 -15.40
C THR A 377 -2.88 -51.40 -15.92
N GLY A 378 -3.76 -51.35 -16.93
CA GLY A 378 -4.57 -52.48 -17.40
C GLY A 378 -4.21 -53.09 -18.78
N THR A 379 -3.08 -52.76 -19.40
CA THR A 379 -2.64 -53.41 -20.65
C THR A 379 -1.15 -53.72 -20.64
N GLY A 380 -0.80 -54.80 -19.96
CA GLY A 380 0.54 -55.37 -19.93
C GLY A 380 0.46 -56.82 -19.46
N GLY A 381 -0.23 -57.64 -20.25
CA GLY A 381 -0.32 -59.09 -20.11
C GLY A 381 0.10 -59.74 -21.41
#